data_AF-A0A7W9E233-F1
#
_entry.id   AF-A0A7W9E233-F1
#
_cell.length_a   1.000
_cell.length_b   1.000
_cell.length_c   1.000
_cell.angle_alpha   90.00
_cell.angle_beta   90.00
_cell.angle_gamma   90.00
#
_symmetry.space_group_name_H-M   'P 1'
#
loop_
_entity.id
_entity.type
_entity.pdbx_description
1 polymer ?
#
loop_
_entity_poly.entity_id
_entity_poly.type
_entity_poly.pdbx_seq_one_letter_code
_entity_poly.pdbx_strand_id
1 'polypeptide(L)' 'MPPELDELLGLDKMGLKSTVILALGYRDEANDWLVGMKKVRTSKEDFITEIV' A
#
# COMPACT_ATOMS: atom_id res chain seq x y z
N MET A 1 -4.98 -2.15 10.42
CA MET A 1 -6.14 -2.79 9.80
C MET A 1 -7.27 -2.92 10.83
N PRO A 2 -8.54 -3.07 10.42
CA PRO A 2 -9.64 -3.31 11.35
C PRO A 2 -9.39 -4.61 12.15
N PRO A 3 -9.69 -4.65 13.46
CA PRO A 3 -9.46 -5.83 14.31
C PRO A 3 -10.17 -7.10 13.82
N GLU A 4 -11.29 -6.94 13.12
CA GLU A 4 -12.12 -8.03 12.60
C GLU A 4 -11.38 -8.90 11.60
N LEU A 5 -10.37 -8.34 10.90
CA LEU A 5 -9.53 -9.11 9.99
C LEU A 5 -8.58 -10.05 10.74
N ASP A 6 -8.02 -9.58 11.85
CA ASP A 6 -7.14 -10.39 12.70
C ASP A 6 -7.94 -11.52 13.37
N GLU A 7 -9.17 -11.22 13.81
CA GLU A 7 -10.11 -12.21 14.35
C GLU A 7 -10.50 -13.27 13.30
N LEU A 8 -10.89 -12.82 12.10
CA LEU A 8 -11.28 -13.71 10.99
C LEU A 8 -10.16 -14.69 10.61
N LEU A 9 -8.92 -14.21 10.59
CA LEU A 9 -7.75 -15.00 10.18
C LEU A 9 -7.06 -15.71 11.36
N GLY A 10 -7.49 -15.44 12.60
CA GLY A 10 -6.88 -15.99 13.80
C GLY A 10 -5.44 -15.55 14.05
N LEU A 11 -5.06 -14.37 13.56
CA LEU A 11 -3.67 -13.88 13.62
C LEU A 11 -3.21 -13.67 15.06
N ASP A 12 -4.10 -13.22 15.94
CA ASP A 12 -3.81 -13.00 17.36
C ASP A 12 -3.33 -14.27 18.05
N LYS A 13 -3.91 -15.43 17.69
CA LYS A 13 -3.54 -16.75 18.24
C LYS A 13 -2.15 -17.18 17.79
N MET A 14 -1.65 -16.60 16.72
CA MET A 14 -0.32 -16.83 16.16
C MET A 14 0.69 -15.77 16.64
N GLY A 15 0.27 -14.79 17.45
CA GLY A 15 1.09 -13.65 17.83
C GLY A 15 1.37 -12.69 16.66
N LEU A 16 0.51 -12.71 15.64
CA LEU A 16 0.62 -11.90 14.42
C LEU A 16 -0.43 -10.78 14.41
N LYS A 17 -0.22 -9.78 13.55
CA LYS A 17 -1.14 -8.65 13.37
C LYS A 17 -1.16 -8.19 11.91
N SER A 18 -2.34 -7.92 11.35
CA SER A 18 -2.46 -7.41 9.99
C SER A 18 -2.01 -5.95 9.87
N THR A 19 -1.19 -5.69 8.86
CA THR A 19 -0.57 -4.38 8.63
C THR A 19 -1.01 -3.76 7.30
N VAL A 20 -0.88 -4.51 6.20
CA VAL A 20 -1.12 -4.04 4.84
C VAL A 20 -1.85 -5.13 4.06
N ILE A 21 -2.79 -4.73 3.20
CA ILE A 21 -3.38 -5.59 2.17
C ILE A 21 -2.84 -5.14 0.81
N LEU A 22 -2.36 -6.10 0.01
CA LEU A 22 -2.00 -5.89 -1.37
C LEU A 22 -2.97 -6.68 -2.27
N ALA A 23 -3.92 -5.99 -2.89
CA ALA A 23 -4.80 -6.60 -3.88
C ALA A 23 -4.02 -6.89 -5.17
N LEU A 24 -4.16 -8.12 -5.70
CA LEU A 24 -3.52 -8.57 -6.93
C LEU A 24 -4.59 -8.95 -7.96
N GLY A 25 -4.35 -8.59 -9.22
CA GLY A 25 -5.29 -8.85 -10.31
C GLY A 25 -4.94 -8.07 -11.57
N TYR A 26 -5.85 -8.07 -12.54
CA TYR A 26 -5.77 -7.24 -13.74
C TYR A 26 -6.52 -5.93 -13.52
N ARG A 27 -6.01 -4.85 -14.14
CA ARG A 27 -6.59 -3.52 -14.05
C ARG A 27 -7.87 -3.41 -14.89
N ASP A 28 -8.87 -2.76 -14.34
CA ASP A 28 -10.04 -2.29 -15.09
C ASP A 28 -9.74 -0.91 -15.69
N GLU A 29 -9.32 -0.88 -16.96
CA GLU A 29 -8.92 0.37 -17.62
C GLU A 29 -10.05 1.38 -17.78
N ALA A 30 -11.31 0.93 -17.85
CA ALA A 30 -12.46 1.81 -18.08
C ALA A 30 -12.84 2.60 -16.81
N ASN A 31 -12.63 2.00 -15.64
CA ASN A 31 -13.06 2.57 -14.35
C ASN A 31 -11.89 3.02 -13.46
N ASP A 32 -10.64 2.67 -13.77
CA ASP A 32 -9.47 3.10 -13.01
C ASP A 32 -9.09 4.55 -13.35
N TRP A 33 -9.58 5.51 -12.57
CA TRP A 33 -9.23 6.93 -12.75
C TRP A 33 -7.71 7.21 -12.58
N LEU A 34 -6.95 6.32 -11.92
CA LEU A 34 -5.52 6.51 -11.67
C LEU A 34 -4.68 6.15 -12.91
N VAL A 35 -5.26 5.44 -13.88
CA VAL A 35 -4.54 4.92 -15.05
C VAL A 35 -3.81 6.00 -15.83
N GLY A 36 -4.43 7.18 -15.99
CA GLY A 36 -3.91 8.31 -16.75
C GLY A 36 -3.21 9.37 -15.90
N MET A 37 -3.20 9.24 -14.58
CA MET A 37 -2.65 10.28 -13.70
C MET A 37 -1.12 10.29 -13.73
N LYS A 38 -0.54 11.50 -13.77
CA LYS A 38 0.92 11.68 -13.67
C LYS A 38 1.41 11.17 -12.32
N LYS A 39 2.52 10.42 -12.31
CA LYS A 39 3.22 10.06 -11.09
C LYS A 39 3.87 11.31 -10.48
N VAL A 40 3.35 11.76 -9.35
CA VAL A 40 3.93 12.87 -8.56
C VAL A 40 4.84 12.29 -7.47
N ARG A 41 6.03 12.87 -7.31
CA ARG A 41 7.04 12.49 -6.31
C ARG A 41 7.64 13.77 -5.73
N THR A 42 8.11 13.72 -4.50
CA THR A 42 8.95 14.77 -3.92
C THR A 42 10.18 14.98 -4.80
N SER A 43 10.61 16.23 -4.98
CA SER A 43 11.81 16.54 -5.76
C SER A 43 13.03 15.84 -5.13
N LYS A 44 14.04 15.52 -5.93
CA LYS A 44 15.25 14.85 -5.40
C LYS A 44 15.98 15.73 -4.40
N GLU A 45 16.06 17.03 -4.69
CA GLU A 45 16.73 18.05 -3.88
C GLU A 45 16.11 18.13 -2.48
N ASP A 46 14.79 17.93 -2.37
CA ASP A 46 14.07 17.96 -1.08
C ASP A 46 14.05 16.60 -0.36
N PHE A 47 14.23 15.50 -1.10
CA PHE A 47 14.08 14.14 -0.56
C PHE A 47 15.40 13.48 -0.18
N ILE A 48 16.51 13.87 -0.82
CA ILE A 48 17.79 13.18 -0.72
C ILE A 48 18.83 14.15 -0.13
N THR A 49 19.55 13.68 0.89
CA THR A 49 20.78 14.32 1.36
C THR A 49 21.97 13.51 0.85
N GLU A 50 22.79 14.12 0.00
CA GLU A 50 24.03 13.52 -0.49
C GLU A 50 25.17 13.78 0.51
N ILE A 51 25.89 12.72 0.89
CA ILE A 51 27.07 12.80 1.75
C ILE A 51 28.28 12.49 0.88
N VAL A 52 29.23 13.43 0.82
CA VAL A 52 30.44 13.36 -0.01
C VAL A 52 31.66 13.03 0.84
#